data_AF-A0A7Y8HUE6-F1
#
_entry.id   AF-A0A7Y8HUE6-F1
#
_cell.length_a   1.000
_cell.length_b   1.000
_cell.length_c   1.000
_cell.angle_alpha   90.00
_cell.angle_beta   90.00
_cell.angle_gamma   90.00
#
_symmetry.space_group_name_H-M   'P 1'
#
loop_
_entity.id
_entity.type
_entity.pdbx_description
1 polymer ?
#
loop_
_entity_poly.entity_id
_entity_poly.type
_entity_poly.pdbx_seq_one_letter_code
_entity_poly.pdbx_strand_id
1 'polypeptide(L)'
;MNERTFTWQDQIAFADFSGDHNPWHIDPVAARRFIFGAPVVHGIHSLLWALDMWLRRHLSPVCLRSIKVSFLKPVMLNEPVQYVLVSDRDRHAEMTVRAGGSVSTRIDVEWTAADHPRSTGFTAQFPVRHSPCVLSEREIETGSGKLDLFFHTDTATRLFPYLTRYLPPSQVAVILNTSRLVGVECPGLHSIYSELALSADDSNDCDGMRYEVTKFDTRFALVVMKVTAPGLNGSIKAFVRPAPQRQAAYHSLKGLVPSDEFAGQRALIVGGSRGLGEVTAKLLCAGGAQVKITYFQGKEDAQRIVDEIASAGGRADCFHLDVLGLDRDPPDLSIGGWSPTHLYYFATPFIFLGTKGKFSTELFNKFCGYYVTGLMRTIDRFAGGGSLNIFFPSSTAVDEVPLDMGEYVAGKMAGEMLCEFLQKTLPKATIISPRIPRVATDQTVSFMPIKNLDPVPVIIQELRFFHNRSVLAQQSWTRNDEPATR
;
A
#
# COMPACT_ATOMS: atom_id res chain seq x y z
N MET A 1 8.61 -21.21 -20.17
CA MET A 1 7.37 -20.69 -19.59
C MET A 1 7.38 -19.20 -19.80
N ASN A 2 6.29 -18.63 -20.31
CA ASN A 2 6.14 -17.18 -20.53
C ASN A 2 5.48 -16.50 -19.33
N GLU A 3 5.39 -17.20 -18.21
CA GLU A 3 4.74 -16.75 -17.00
C GLU A 3 5.71 -16.84 -15.83
N ARG A 4 5.54 -15.95 -14.86
CA ARG A 4 6.29 -15.90 -13.61
C ARG A 4 5.37 -15.40 -12.51
N THR A 5 5.70 -15.74 -11.28
CA THR A 5 5.14 -15.09 -10.09
C THR A 5 6.29 -14.47 -9.32
N PHE A 6 6.24 -13.16 -9.09
CA PHE A 6 7.28 -12.47 -8.30
C PHE A 6 6.96 -12.62 -6.81
N THR A 7 7.88 -13.21 -6.08
CA THR A 7 7.78 -13.41 -4.63
C THR A 7 8.41 -12.26 -3.86
N TRP A 8 8.25 -12.29 -2.55
CA TRP A 8 8.97 -11.40 -1.64
C TRP A 8 10.48 -11.54 -1.77
N GLN A 9 10.98 -12.78 -1.78
CA GLN A 9 12.41 -13.06 -1.89
C GLN A 9 12.99 -12.56 -3.21
N ASP A 10 12.23 -12.62 -4.31
CA ASP A 10 12.62 -12.04 -5.60
C ASP A 10 12.85 -10.53 -5.50
N GLN A 11 12.01 -9.80 -4.75
CA GLN A 11 12.18 -8.35 -4.58
C GLN A 11 13.34 -7.99 -3.66
N ILE A 12 13.57 -8.76 -2.60
CA ILE A 12 14.76 -8.57 -1.75
C ILE A 12 16.03 -8.78 -2.58
N ALA A 13 16.12 -9.88 -3.33
CA ALA A 13 17.28 -10.17 -4.18
C ALA A 13 17.49 -9.08 -5.26
N PHE A 14 16.41 -8.53 -5.82
CA PHE A 14 16.50 -7.43 -6.78
C PHE A 14 16.88 -6.09 -6.14
N ALA A 15 16.38 -5.79 -4.93
CA ALA A 15 16.75 -4.60 -4.17
C ALA A 15 18.25 -4.61 -3.84
N ASP A 16 18.78 -5.75 -3.39
CA ASP A 16 20.22 -5.93 -3.17
C ASP A 16 21.01 -5.72 -4.47
N PHE A 17 20.53 -6.29 -5.59
CA PHE A 17 21.20 -6.20 -6.89
C PHE A 17 21.19 -4.78 -7.48
N SER A 18 20.06 -4.09 -7.42
CA SER A 18 19.88 -2.75 -7.99
C SER A 18 20.33 -1.63 -7.06
N GLY A 19 20.36 -1.88 -5.75
CA GLY A 19 20.51 -0.88 -4.70
C GLY A 19 19.21 -0.16 -4.33
N ASP A 20 18.11 -0.43 -5.04
CA ASP A 20 16.81 0.17 -4.76
C ASP A 20 16.12 -0.53 -3.57
N HIS A 21 16.27 0.05 -2.39
CA HIS A 21 15.67 -0.46 -1.15
C HIS A 21 14.43 0.33 -0.74
N ASN A 22 13.70 0.91 -1.71
CA ASN A 22 12.52 1.69 -1.38
C ASN A 22 11.49 0.81 -0.61
N PRO A 23 11.04 1.22 0.59
CA PRO A 23 10.21 0.37 1.45
C PRO A 23 8.87 -0.01 0.81
N TRP A 24 8.39 0.71 -0.21
CA TRP A 24 7.18 0.29 -0.92
C TRP A 24 7.34 -1.01 -1.73
N HIS A 25 8.57 -1.48 -1.96
CA HIS A 25 8.90 -2.74 -2.62
C HIS A 25 9.21 -3.86 -1.62
N ILE A 26 9.86 -3.50 -0.50
CA ILE A 26 10.55 -4.44 0.40
C ILE A 26 10.17 -4.30 1.88
N ASP A 27 9.17 -3.50 2.23
CA ASP A 27 8.57 -3.49 3.57
C ASP A 27 7.02 -3.59 3.49
N PRO A 28 6.39 -4.71 3.89
CA PRO A 28 4.94 -4.86 3.82
C PRO A 28 4.20 -3.92 4.79
N VAL A 29 4.83 -3.60 5.93
CA VAL A 29 4.25 -2.73 6.96
C VAL A 29 4.24 -1.28 6.50
N ALA A 30 5.30 -0.83 5.82
CA ALA A 30 5.32 0.49 5.19
C ALA A 30 4.41 0.54 3.95
N ALA A 31 4.50 -0.47 3.07
CA ALA A 31 3.76 -0.49 1.81
C ALA A 31 2.24 -0.47 1.98
N ARG A 32 1.71 -1.06 3.06
CA ARG A 32 0.27 -1.02 3.37
C ARG A 32 -0.31 0.39 3.55
N ARG A 33 0.56 1.38 3.82
CA ARG A 33 0.22 2.79 4.02
C ARG A 33 0.33 3.62 2.74
N PHE A 34 0.89 3.06 1.67
CA PHE A 34 0.97 3.73 0.37
C PHE A 34 -0.23 3.37 -0.52
N ILE A 35 -0.33 4.07 -1.65
CA ILE A 35 -1.46 4.10 -2.57
C ILE A 35 -1.87 2.77 -3.23
N PHE A 36 -1.07 1.71 -3.09
CA PHE A 36 -1.41 0.36 -3.59
C PHE A 36 -1.73 -0.62 -2.46
N GLY A 37 -1.55 -0.22 -1.20
CA GLY A 37 -1.93 -1.00 -0.02
C GLY A 37 -1.11 -2.27 0.22
N ALA A 38 -0.10 -2.56 -0.60
CA ALA A 38 0.80 -3.70 -0.47
C ALA A 38 2.09 -3.48 -1.30
N PRO A 39 3.13 -4.28 -1.07
CA PRO A 39 4.35 -4.20 -1.86
C PRO A 39 4.12 -4.49 -3.35
N VAL A 40 4.86 -3.78 -4.20
CA VAL A 40 4.83 -3.92 -5.66
C VAL A 40 6.20 -4.32 -6.20
N VAL A 41 6.22 -4.99 -7.35
CA VAL A 41 7.46 -5.33 -8.05
C VAL A 41 8.16 -4.07 -8.56
N HIS A 42 9.49 -4.03 -8.48
CA HIS A 42 10.28 -2.99 -9.13
C HIS A 42 10.01 -2.99 -10.64
N GLY A 43 9.70 -1.83 -11.23
CA GLY A 43 9.44 -1.73 -12.67
C GLY A 43 10.62 -2.25 -13.50
N ILE A 44 11.84 -1.88 -13.10
CA ILE A 44 13.07 -2.35 -13.75
C ILE A 44 13.28 -3.86 -13.62
N HIS A 45 12.82 -4.51 -12.53
CA HIS A 45 12.84 -5.97 -12.42
C HIS A 45 11.93 -6.61 -13.48
N SER A 46 10.72 -6.07 -13.66
CA SER A 46 9.80 -6.54 -14.70
C SER A 46 10.38 -6.34 -16.11
N LEU A 47 11.06 -5.21 -16.33
CA LEU A 47 11.77 -4.92 -17.58
C LEU A 47 12.89 -5.91 -17.87
N LEU A 48 13.82 -6.10 -16.93
CA LEU A 48 14.97 -7.00 -17.13
C LEU A 48 14.52 -8.46 -17.31
N TRP A 49 13.46 -8.88 -16.62
CA TRP A 49 12.85 -10.20 -16.86
C TRP A 49 12.27 -10.32 -18.28
N ALA A 50 11.55 -9.31 -18.77
CA ALA A 50 11.01 -9.34 -20.12
C ALA A 50 12.10 -9.33 -21.20
N LEU A 51 13.18 -8.56 -21.01
CA LEU A 51 14.34 -8.58 -21.90
C LEU A 51 15.04 -9.95 -21.88
N ASP A 52 15.21 -10.56 -20.71
CA ASP A 52 15.77 -11.91 -20.60
C ASP A 52 14.92 -12.96 -21.35
N MET A 53 13.59 -12.85 -21.24
CA MET A 53 12.64 -13.70 -21.97
C MET A 53 12.72 -13.51 -23.49
N TRP A 54 12.91 -12.28 -23.95
CA TRP A 54 13.10 -11.98 -25.37
C TRP A 54 14.44 -12.52 -25.90
N LEU A 55 15.51 -12.30 -25.16
CA LEU A 55 16.88 -12.75 -25.50
C LEU A 55 17.05 -14.27 -25.47
N ARG A 56 16.20 -15.00 -24.75
CA ARG A 56 16.15 -16.47 -24.80
C ARG A 56 16.02 -17.03 -26.23
N ARG A 57 15.43 -16.25 -27.14
CA ARG A 57 15.21 -16.64 -28.54
C ARG A 57 16.39 -16.28 -29.46
N HIS A 58 17.36 -15.52 -28.96
CA HIS A 58 18.49 -15.04 -29.74
C HIS A 58 19.61 -16.09 -29.81
N LEU A 59 20.30 -16.09 -30.96
CA LEU A 59 21.44 -16.99 -31.22
C LEU A 59 22.78 -16.25 -31.10
N SER A 60 22.77 -14.92 -31.21
CA SER A 60 23.96 -14.07 -31.19
C SER A 60 23.74 -12.86 -30.29
N PRO A 61 24.82 -12.26 -29.76
CA PRO A 61 24.73 -11.04 -28.98
C PRO A 61 24.14 -9.87 -29.78
N VAL A 62 23.46 -8.98 -29.06
CA VAL A 62 22.86 -7.76 -29.61
C VAL A 62 23.28 -6.57 -28.77
N CYS A 63 23.28 -5.37 -29.36
CA CYS A 63 23.46 -4.11 -28.66
C CYS A 63 22.21 -3.27 -28.82
N LEU A 64 21.68 -2.72 -27.74
CA LEU A 64 20.51 -1.85 -27.80
C LEU A 64 20.91 -0.49 -28.39
N ARG A 65 20.16 -0.02 -29.39
CA ARG A 65 20.24 1.34 -29.94
C ARG A 65 19.18 2.25 -29.34
N SER A 66 18.04 1.69 -28.96
CA SER A 66 16.96 2.40 -28.30
C SER A 66 16.20 1.46 -27.38
N ILE A 67 15.78 1.96 -26.22
CA ILE A 67 14.86 1.27 -25.33
C ILE A 67 13.86 2.27 -24.75
N LYS A 68 12.58 2.04 -24.97
CA LYS A 68 11.48 2.83 -24.43
C LYS A 68 10.55 1.93 -23.63
N VAL A 69 10.27 2.32 -22.40
CA VAL A 69 9.51 1.52 -21.45
C VAL A 69 8.49 2.41 -20.76
N SER A 70 7.24 1.96 -20.71
CA SER A 70 6.18 2.61 -19.93
C SER A 70 5.60 1.63 -18.91
N PHE A 71 5.66 1.99 -17.64
CA PHE A 71 5.06 1.27 -16.52
C PHE A 71 3.66 1.82 -16.27
N LEU A 72 2.66 1.15 -16.85
CA LEU A 72 1.26 1.61 -16.90
C LEU A 72 0.47 1.25 -15.63
N LYS A 73 0.81 0.12 -14.99
CA LYS A 73 0.16 -0.37 -13.78
C LYS A 73 1.16 -1.09 -12.88
N PRO A 74 0.95 -1.07 -11.55
CA PRO A 74 1.78 -1.86 -10.65
C PRO A 74 1.62 -3.35 -10.95
N VAL A 75 2.70 -4.10 -10.71
CA VAL A 75 2.67 -5.55 -10.63
C VAL A 75 2.71 -5.92 -9.16
N MET A 76 1.68 -6.59 -8.66
CA MET A 76 1.63 -7.02 -7.25
C MET A 76 2.46 -8.28 -7.06
N LEU A 77 2.95 -8.47 -5.84
CA LEU A 77 3.62 -9.73 -5.48
C LEU A 77 2.65 -10.89 -5.39
N ASN A 78 3.16 -12.09 -5.67
CA ASN A 78 2.43 -13.36 -5.65
C ASN A 78 1.27 -13.45 -6.64
N GLU A 79 1.18 -12.53 -7.60
CA GLU A 79 0.27 -12.62 -8.73
C GLU A 79 0.99 -13.20 -9.97
N PRO A 80 0.28 -13.98 -10.81
CA PRO A 80 0.84 -14.45 -12.07
C PRO A 80 1.02 -13.26 -13.02
N VAL A 81 2.22 -13.17 -13.59
CA VAL A 81 2.57 -12.25 -14.67
C VAL A 81 2.86 -13.00 -15.94
N GLN A 82 2.52 -12.41 -17.08
CA GLN A 82 2.69 -13.00 -18.40
C GLN A 82 3.52 -12.08 -19.30
N TYR A 83 4.57 -12.64 -19.89
CA TYR A 83 5.33 -12.02 -20.97
C TYR A 83 4.64 -12.28 -22.31
N VAL A 84 4.51 -11.23 -23.12
CA VAL A 84 3.95 -11.30 -24.47
C VAL A 84 4.84 -10.54 -25.44
N LEU A 85 5.40 -11.26 -26.42
CA LEU A 85 6.05 -10.66 -27.58
C LEU A 85 4.98 -10.22 -28.58
N VAL A 86 4.89 -8.93 -28.86
CA VAL A 86 3.90 -8.34 -29.77
C VAL A 86 4.41 -8.37 -31.20
N SER A 87 5.66 -7.93 -31.40
CA SER A 87 6.34 -7.95 -32.70
C SER A 87 7.85 -8.14 -32.48
N ASP A 88 8.50 -8.75 -33.46
CA ASP A 88 9.96 -8.85 -33.55
C ASP A 88 10.30 -8.85 -35.03
N ARG A 89 10.68 -7.68 -35.55
CA ARG A 89 10.85 -7.41 -36.99
C ARG A 89 12.05 -6.50 -37.19
N ASP A 90 12.91 -6.85 -38.13
CA ASP A 90 14.07 -6.07 -38.59
C ASP A 90 14.64 -5.08 -37.55
N ARG A 91 15.42 -5.62 -36.60
CA ARG A 91 16.13 -4.82 -35.57
C ARG A 91 15.24 -4.05 -34.61
N HIS A 92 13.95 -4.36 -34.55
CA HIS A 92 12.97 -3.76 -33.63
C HIS A 92 12.10 -4.84 -32.99
N ALA A 93 11.81 -4.70 -31.70
CA ALA A 93 10.91 -5.61 -30.99
C ALA A 93 10.00 -4.86 -30.01
N GLU A 94 8.73 -5.27 -29.99
CA GLU A 94 7.74 -4.79 -29.03
C GLU A 94 7.31 -5.92 -28.11
N MET A 95 7.33 -5.64 -26.81
CA MET A 95 6.96 -6.59 -25.77
C MET A 95 6.00 -5.96 -24.77
N THR A 96 5.20 -6.79 -24.11
CA THR A 96 4.39 -6.37 -22.97
C THR A 96 4.50 -7.36 -21.83
N VAL A 97 4.42 -6.83 -20.60
CA VAL A 97 4.19 -7.62 -19.39
C VAL A 97 2.75 -7.39 -18.94
N ARG A 98 2.01 -8.47 -18.76
CA ARG A 98 0.62 -8.44 -18.29
C ARG A 98 0.51 -8.96 -16.86
N ALA A 99 -0.25 -8.26 -16.04
CA ALA A 99 -0.60 -8.63 -14.66
C ALA A 99 -2.08 -8.32 -14.41
N GLY A 100 -2.78 -9.17 -13.65
CA GLY A 100 -4.22 -9.00 -13.39
C GLY A 100 -5.07 -8.89 -14.67
N GLY A 101 -4.70 -9.60 -15.73
CA GLY A 101 -5.40 -9.58 -17.02
C GLY A 101 -5.27 -8.27 -17.83
N SER A 102 -4.37 -7.35 -17.45
CA SER A 102 -4.14 -6.10 -18.16
C SER A 102 -2.66 -5.82 -18.41
N VAL A 103 -2.34 -4.95 -19.36
CA VAL A 103 -0.94 -4.57 -19.65
C VAL A 103 -0.42 -3.71 -18.51
N SER A 104 0.65 -4.17 -17.87
CA SER A 104 1.36 -3.48 -16.78
C SER A 104 2.58 -2.72 -17.30
N THR A 105 3.33 -3.31 -18.23
CA THR A 105 4.54 -2.72 -18.82
C THR A 105 4.49 -2.85 -20.33
N ARG A 106 4.81 -1.78 -21.06
CA ARG A 106 5.05 -1.80 -22.51
C ARG A 106 6.52 -1.49 -22.75
N ILE A 107 7.17 -2.27 -23.61
CA ILE A 107 8.60 -2.20 -23.90
C ILE A 107 8.77 -2.18 -25.42
N ASP A 108 9.56 -1.25 -25.90
CA ASP A 108 9.93 -1.07 -27.30
C ASP A 108 11.46 -0.99 -27.36
N VAL A 109 12.09 -1.82 -28.18
CA VAL A 109 13.55 -1.86 -28.33
C VAL A 109 13.97 -1.83 -29.78
N GLU A 110 15.01 -1.07 -30.08
CA GLU A 110 15.76 -1.13 -31.33
C GLU A 110 17.16 -1.65 -31.03
N TRP A 111 17.70 -2.51 -31.88
CA TRP A 111 18.97 -3.21 -31.60
C TRP A 111 19.79 -3.48 -32.86
N THR A 112 21.08 -3.73 -32.68
CA THR A 112 21.99 -4.18 -33.75
C THR A 112 22.72 -5.45 -33.33
N ALA A 113 23.15 -6.26 -34.30
CA ALA A 113 24.08 -7.35 -34.00
C ALA A 113 25.38 -6.77 -33.44
N ALA A 114 25.98 -7.45 -32.46
CA ALA A 114 27.21 -7.02 -31.82
C ALA A 114 28.16 -8.21 -31.63
N ASP A 115 29.45 -7.95 -31.78
CA ASP A 115 30.51 -8.83 -31.29
C ASP A 115 30.89 -8.36 -29.89
N HIS A 116 30.70 -9.19 -28.85
CA HIS A 116 30.90 -8.82 -27.45
C HIS A 116 32.31 -8.22 -27.20
N PRO A 117 32.44 -6.91 -26.96
CA PRO A 117 33.68 -6.34 -26.46
C PRO A 117 33.74 -6.51 -24.93
N ARG A 118 34.94 -6.44 -24.37
CA ARG A 118 35.10 -6.33 -22.90
C ARG A 118 34.38 -5.07 -22.42
N SER A 119 33.39 -5.23 -21.54
CA SER A 119 32.64 -4.11 -20.99
C SER A 119 33.42 -3.41 -19.88
N THR A 120 33.59 -2.10 -20.03
CA THR A 120 34.12 -1.19 -19.00
C THR A 120 33.01 -0.21 -18.56
N GLY A 121 33.25 0.56 -17.50
CA GLY A 121 32.32 1.64 -17.08
C GLY A 121 31.34 1.29 -15.96
N PHE A 122 31.56 0.19 -15.23
CA PHE A 122 30.82 -0.13 -13.99
C PHE A 122 31.71 -0.87 -12.99
N THR A 123 31.31 -0.81 -11.72
CA THR A 123 31.93 -1.54 -10.61
C THR A 123 31.26 -2.91 -10.46
N ALA A 124 32.06 -3.98 -10.52
CA ALA A 124 31.59 -5.37 -10.43
C ALA A 124 31.29 -5.82 -8.99
N GLN A 125 30.50 -5.03 -8.25
CA GLN A 125 30.14 -5.24 -6.86
C GLN A 125 28.68 -4.84 -6.62
N PHE A 126 28.16 -5.11 -5.43
CA PHE A 126 26.89 -4.55 -4.98
C PHE A 126 27.06 -3.08 -4.60
N PRO A 127 26.04 -2.24 -4.83
CA PRO A 127 26.03 -0.88 -4.30
C PRO A 127 25.99 -0.91 -2.76
N VAL A 128 26.57 0.11 -2.13
CA VAL A 128 26.40 0.31 -0.68
C VAL A 128 24.92 0.57 -0.39
N ARG A 129 24.42 -0.05 0.67
CA ARG A 129 23.02 0.10 1.07
C ARG A 129 22.78 1.48 1.69
N HIS A 130 21.88 2.24 1.09
CA HIS A 130 21.42 3.54 1.59
C HIS A 130 19.90 3.56 1.73
N SER A 131 19.41 4.32 2.71
CA SER A 131 17.98 4.63 2.80
C SER A 131 17.59 5.61 1.68
N PRO A 132 16.39 5.46 1.09
CA PRO A 132 15.89 6.44 0.11
C PRO A 132 15.88 7.87 0.66
N CYS A 133 16.31 8.82 -0.15
CA CYS A 133 16.29 10.24 0.16
C CYS A 133 14.85 10.72 0.38
N VAL A 134 14.63 11.50 1.43
CA VAL A 134 13.37 12.20 1.68
C VAL A 134 13.55 13.64 1.20
N LEU A 135 13.08 13.92 -0.01
CA LEU A 135 13.26 15.22 -0.66
C LEU A 135 11.99 16.06 -0.60
N SER A 136 12.16 17.36 -0.40
CA SER A 136 11.13 18.37 -0.61
C SER A 136 10.90 18.64 -2.10
N GLU A 137 9.76 19.25 -2.44
CA GLU A 137 9.43 19.65 -3.82
C GLU A 137 10.54 20.49 -4.48
N ARG A 138 11.15 21.41 -3.72
CA ARG A 138 12.23 22.29 -4.22
C ARG A 138 13.54 21.53 -4.47
N GLU A 139 13.88 20.57 -3.60
CA GLU A 139 15.05 19.71 -3.78
C GLU A 139 14.88 18.80 -5.00
N ILE A 140 13.66 18.31 -5.24
CA ILE A 140 13.33 17.54 -6.45
C ILE A 140 13.43 18.44 -7.68
N GLU A 141 12.81 19.62 -7.69
CA GLU A 141 12.79 20.53 -8.84
C GLU A 141 14.20 20.90 -9.33
N THR A 142 15.14 21.06 -8.39
CA THR A 142 16.54 21.43 -8.68
C THR A 142 17.51 20.26 -8.65
N GLY A 143 16.99 19.02 -8.56
CA GLY A 143 17.76 17.82 -8.38
C GLY A 143 18.69 17.52 -9.57
N SER A 144 19.97 17.32 -9.29
CA SER A 144 20.95 16.82 -10.26
C SER A 144 22.06 16.08 -9.53
N GLY A 145 22.77 15.19 -10.22
CA GLY A 145 23.82 14.42 -9.58
C GLY A 145 24.50 13.40 -10.48
N LYS A 146 25.41 12.64 -9.88
CA LYS A 146 26.18 11.56 -10.51
C LYS A 146 26.04 10.31 -9.64
N LEU A 147 25.78 9.17 -10.30
CA LEU A 147 25.71 7.85 -9.69
C LEU A 147 26.81 6.96 -10.29
N ASP A 148 27.53 6.24 -9.44
CA ASP A 148 28.42 5.17 -9.88
C ASP A 148 27.59 3.98 -10.38
N LEU A 149 28.01 3.32 -11.46
CA LEU A 149 27.29 2.17 -11.97
C LEU A 149 27.77 0.89 -11.28
N PHE A 150 26.86 0.13 -10.67
CA PHE A 150 27.16 -1.15 -10.04
C PHE A 150 26.53 -2.31 -10.82
N PHE A 151 27.24 -3.43 -10.94
CA PHE A 151 26.74 -4.63 -11.62
C PHE A 151 27.45 -5.90 -11.12
N HIS A 152 26.81 -6.64 -10.21
CA HIS A 152 27.35 -7.90 -9.72
C HIS A 152 27.06 -9.06 -10.69
N THR A 153 28.08 -9.53 -11.42
CA THR A 153 27.94 -10.47 -12.54
C THR A 153 27.28 -11.79 -12.15
N ASP A 154 27.71 -12.45 -11.08
CA ASP A 154 27.15 -13.76 -10.71
C ASP A 154 25.65 -13.68 -10.35
N THR A 155 25.25 -12.57 -9.71
CA THR A 155 23.84 -12.31 -9.39
C THR A 155 23.06 -12.06 -10.66
N ALA A 156 23.59 -11.26 -11.57
CA ALA A 156 22.98 -11.00 -12.86
C ALA A 156 22.79 -12.28 -13.68
N THR A 157 23.78 -13.17 -13.72
CA THR A 157 23.69 -14.44 -14.44
C THR A 157 22.66 -15.38 -13.82
N ARG A 158 22.54 -15.40 -12.49
CA ARG A 158 21.52 -16.19 -11.80
C ARG A 158 20.10 -15.67 -12.03
N LEU A 159 19.91 -14.35 -12.01
CA LEU A 159 18.59 -13.72 -12.15
C LEU A 159 18.14 -13.60 -13.62
N PHE A 160 19.09 -13.33 -14.52
CA PHE A 160 18.87 -12.99 -15.93
C PHE A 160 19.95 -13.64 -16.83
N PRO A 161 19.92 -14.97 -17.01
CA PRO A 161 20.97 -15.73 -17.68
C PRO A 161 21.13 -15.41 -19.18
N TYR A 162 20.03 -15.14 -19.89
CA TYR A 162 20.09 -14.82 -21.32
C TYR A 162 20.48 -13.37 -21.54
N LEU A 163 20.05 -12.49 -20.64
CA LEU A 163 20.39 -11.09 -20.64
C LEU A 163 21.90 -10.89 -20.48
N THR A 164 22.52 -11.54 -19.51
CA THR A 164 23.98 -11.48 -19.32
C THR A 164 24.78 -12.13 -20.45
N ARG A 165 24.18 -13.09 -21.16
CA ARG A 165 24.81 -13.76 -22.30
C ARG A 165 24.72 -12.94 -23.59
N TYR A 166 23.65 -12.19 -23.80
CA TYR A 166 23.35 -11.59 -25.12
C TYR A 166 23.34 -10.07 -25.14
N LEU A 167 23.34 -9.38 -24.00
CA LEU A 167 23.52 -7.92 -23.95
C LEU A 167 24.88 -7.51 -23.34
N PRO A 168 25.45 -6.37 -23.77
CA PRO A 168 26.62 -5.79 -23.14
C PRO A 168 26.34 -5.49 -21.66
N PRO A 169 27.17 -5.98 -20.71
CA PRO A 169 26.97 -5.73 -19.28
C PRO A 169 26.88 -4.24 -18.91
N SER A 170 27.55 -3.36 -19.66
CA SER A 170 27.46 -1.91 -19.45
C SER A 170 26.04 -1.36 -19.69
N GLN A 171 25.34 -1.79 -20.75
CA GLN A 171 23.97 -1.36 -21.01
C GLN A 171 23.01 -1.85 -19.92
N VAL A 172 23.23 -3.07 -19.45
CA VAL A 172 22.45 -3.65 -18.35
C VAL A 172 22.69 -2.89 -17.05
N ALA A 173 23.96 -2.56 -16.75
CA ALA A 173 24.32 -1.78 -15.59
C ALA A 173 23.61 -0.41 -15.59
N VAL A 174 23.58 0.29 -16.73
CA VAL A 174 22.84 1.55 -16.86
C VAL A 174 21.35 1.36 -16.56
N ILE A 175 20.67 0.41 -17.22
CA ILE A 175 19.24 0.14 -17.02
C ILE A 175 18.95 -0.25 -15.56
N LEU A 176 19.77 -1.09 -14.96
CA LEU A 176 19.63 -1.53 -13.56
C LEU A 176 19.71 -0.34 -12.59
N ASN A 177 20.70 0.51 -12.77
CA ASN A 177 21.00 1.60 -11.83
C ASN A 177 19.98 2.75 -11.94
N THR A 178 19.14 2.80 -12.98
CA THR A 178 18.01 3.75 -13.01
C THR A 178 16.98 3.44 -11.92
N SER A 179 16.86 2.18 -11.46
CA SER A 179 16.00 1.84 -10.32
C SER A 179 16.47 2.59 -9.08
N ARG A 180 17.77 2.54 -8.76
CA ARG A 180 18.34 3.27 -7.62
C ARG A 180 18.23 4.79 -7.78
N LEU A 181 18.46 5.32 -8.98
CA LEU A 181 18.25 6.74 -9.25
C LEU A 181 16.82 7.17 -8.84
N VAL A 182 15.80 6.48 -9.32
CA VAL A 182 14.40 6.85 -9.01
C VAL A 182 14.03 6.52 -7.57
N GLY A 183 14.28 5.29 -7.15
CA GLY A 183 13.85 4.70 -5.89
C GLY A 183 14.58 5.20 -4.65
N VAL A 184 15.82 5.68 -4.81
CA VAL A 184 16.70 6.07 -3.69
C VAL A 184 17.14 7.53 -3.81
N GLU A 185 17.65 7.98 -4.95
CA GLU A 185 18.26 9.31 -5.08
C GLU A 185 17.23 10.42 -5.31
N CYS A 186 16.54 10.40 -6.46
CA CYS A 186 15.60 11.42 -6.88
C CYS A 186 14.56 10.82 -7.84
N PRO A 187 13.24 10.87 -7.53
CA PRO A 187 12.63 11.55 -6.38
C PRO A 187 12.81 10.87 -5.01
N GLY A 188 13.47 9.71 -4.96
CA GLY A 188 13.78 9.01 -3.71
C GLY A 188 12.58 8.31 -3.09
N LEU A 189 12.38 8.49 -1.78
CA LEU A 189 11.43 7.72 -0.96
C LEU A 189 10.04 7.68 -1.58
N HIS A 190 9.54 8.80 -2.09
CA HIS A 190 8.17 8.95 -2.58
C HIS A 190 8.03 8.70 -4.09
N SER A 191 9.03 8.14 -4.76
CA SER A 191 8.99 7.98 -6.21
C SER A 191 8.08 6.86 -6.71
N ILE A 192 7.54 7.02 -7.92
CA ILE A 192 6.88 5.97 -8.70
C ILE A 192 7.43 6.03 -10.11
N TYR A 193 8.19 5.01 -10.49
CA TYR A 193 8.82 4.92 -11.80
C TYR A 193 7.75 4.75 -12.89
N SER A 194 7.66 5.70 -13.83
CA SER A 194 6.64 5.72 -14.89
C SER A 194 7.20 5.39 -16.28
N GLU A 195 8.33 5.98 -16.67
CA GLU A 195 8.86 5.83 -18.03
C GLU A 195 10.40 5.85 -18.05
N LEU A 196 11.00 4.99 -18.87
CA LEU A 196 12.42 5.02 -19.21
C LEU A 196 12.53 5.10 -20.74
N ALA A 197 13.28 6.07 -21.24
CA ALA A 197 13.64 6.16 -22.65
C ALA A 197 15.14 6.41 -22.76
N LEU A 198 15.89 5.45 -23.29
CA LEU A 198 17.33 5.57 -23.55
C LEU A 198 17.62 5.32 -25.03
N SER A 199 18.65 5.97 -25.53
CA SER A 199 19.16 5.81 -26.88
C SER A 199 20.69 5.78 -26.86
N ALA A 200 21.26 5.02 -27.79
CA ALA A 200 22.71 4.89 -27.91
C ALA A 200 23.36 6.23 -28.27
N ASP A 201 24.44 6.53 -27.55
CA ASP A 201 25.23 7.75 -27.72
C ASP A 201 26.70 7.37 -27.65
N ASP A 202 27.24 6.95 -28.80
CA ASP A 202 28.61 6.46 -28.93
C ASP A 202 29.66 7.57 -28.72
N SER A 203 29.23 8.83 -28.65
CA SER A 203 30.11 9.99 -28.42
C SER A 203 30.40 10.22 -26.93
N ASN A 204 29.70 9.52 -26.04
CA ASN A 204 29.58 9.87 -24.63
C ASN A 204 30.40 8.92 -23.75
N ASP A 205 31.65 9.31 -23.51
CA ASP A 205 32.56 8.63 -22.59
C ASP A 205 32.51 9.32 -21.23
N CYS A 206 31.42 9.07 -20.48
CA CYS A 206 31.28 9.54 -19.11
C CYS A 206 31.57 8.41 -18.13
N ASP A 207 32.35 8.73 -17.09
CA ASP A 207 32.51 7.83 -15.95
C ASP A 207 31.24 7.89 -15.09
N GLY A 208 30.41 6.85 -15.12
CA GLY A 208 29.14 6.76 -14.36
C GLY A 208 27.92 7.43 -15.02
N MET A 209 26.79 7.43 -14.30
CA MET A 209 25.51 7.97 -14.78
C MET A 209 25.20 9.33 -14.14
N ARG A 210 25.07 10.37 -14.95
CA ARG A 210 24.61 11.70 -14.51
C ARG A 210 23.13 11.87 -14.77
N TYR A 211 22.47 12.63 -13.90
CA TYR A 211 21.09 13.03 -14.09
C TYR A 211 20.87 14.51 -13.77
N GLU A 212 19.84 15.07 -14.37
CA GLU A 212 19.36 16.44 -14.12
C GLU A 212 17.84 16.46 -14.25
N VAL A 213 17.14 16.99 -13.25
CA VAL A 213 15.71 17.24 -13.33
C VAL A 213 15.49 18.42 -14.28
N THR A 214 14.85 18.12 -15.41
CA THR A 214 14.58 19.12 -16.47
C THR A 214 13.18 19.71 -16.34
N LYS A 215 12.28 19.03 -15.63
CA LYS A 215 10.92 19.50 -15.36
C LYS A 215 10.37 18.84 -14.11
N PHE A 216 9.72 19.63 -13.26
CA PHE A 216 8.83 19.15 -12.21
C PHE A 216 7.48 19.86 -12.31
N ASP A 217 6.41 19.10 -12.59
CA ASP A 217 5.04 19.64 -12.61
C ASP A 217 4.32 19.25 -11.31
N THR A 218 4.26 20.18 -10.36
CA THR A 218 3.64 19.99 -9.04
C THR A 218 2.16 19.63 -9.11
N ARG A 219 1.45 20.04 -10.16
CA ARG A 219 0.00 19.76 -10.32
C ARG A 219 -0.27 18.29 -10.60
N PHE A 220 0.68 17.61 -11.26
CA PHE A 220 0.61 16.18 -11.58
C PHE A 220 1.63 15.36 -10.78
N ALA A 221 2.39 16.01 -9.90
CA ALA A 221 3.55 15.46 -9.20
C ALA A 221 4.52 14.72 -10.14
N LEU A 222 4.69 15.20 -11.39
CA LEU A 222 5.47 14.53 -12.43
C LEU A 222 6.87 15.13 -12.52
N VAL A 223 7.88 14.30 -12.33
CA VAL A 223 9.30 14.63 -12.48
C VAL A 223 9.81 14.04 -13.79
N VAL A 224 10.52 14.85 -14.57
CA VAL A 224 11.24 14.43 -15.78
C VAL A 224 12.72 14.69 -15.58
N MET A 225 13.53 13.64 -15.66
CA MET A 225 14.98 13.70 -15.53
C MET A 225 15.62 13.39 -16.88
N LYS A 226 16.60 14.19 -17.28
CA LYS A 226 17.56 13.82 -18.31
C LYS A 226 18.61 12.92 -17.68
N VAL A 227 19.03 11.87 -18.39
CA VAL A 227 20.06 10.94 -17.95
C VAL A 227 21.14 10.84 -19.02
N THR A 228 22.40 10.73 -18.57
CA THR A 228 23.58 10.59 -19.42
C THR A 228 24.50 9.58 -18.78
N ALA A 229 24.83 8.51 -19.50
CA ALA A 229 25.58 7.37 -19.01
C ALA A 229 26.54 6.84 -20.11
N PRO A 230 27.49 5.94 -19.81
CA PRO A 230 28.42 5.44 -20.80
C PRO A 230 27.67 4.79 -21.98
N GLY A 231 27.83 5.34 -23.18
CA GLY A 231 27.20 4.84 -24.40
C GLY A 231 25.68 5.02 -24.50
N LEU A 232 25.03 5.66 -23.53
CA LEU A 232 23.57 5.83 -23.49
C LEU A 232 23.18 7.23 -22.98
N ASN A 233 22.21 7.86 -23.63
CA ASN A 233 21.56 9.06 -23.12
C ASN A 233 20.04 8.91 -23.15
N GLY A 234 19.31 9.77 -22.44
CA GLY A 234 17.86 9.77 -22.55
C GLY A 234 17.16 10.45 -21.39
N SER A 235 16.00 9.91 -21.01
CA SER A 235 15.14 10.49 -19.99
C SER A 235 14.41 9.44 -19.16
N ILE A 236 14.07 9.85 -17.95
CA ILE A 236 13.26 9.11 -17.00
C ILE A 236 12.08 9.99 -16.59
N LYS A 237 10.89 9.40 -16.51
CA LYS A 237 9.73 10.02 -15.87
C LYS A 237 9.36 9.24 -14.61
N ALA A 238 9.12 9.98 -13.53
CA ALA A 238 8.64 9.42 -12.27
C ALA A 238 7.57 10.33 -11.68
N PHE A 239 6.64 9.77 -10.91
CA PHE A 239 5.72 10.54 -10.09
C PHE A 239 6.21 10.62 -8.65
N VAL A 240 5.84 11.69 -7.95
CA VAL A 240 6.01 11.83 -6.50
C VAL A 240 4.68 11.48 -5.86
N ARG A 241 4.61 10.33 -5.19
CA ARG A 241 3.42 9.89 -4.47
C ARG A 241 3.28 10.67 -3.15
N PRO A 242 2.06 10.92 -2.66
CA PRO A 242 1.92 11.58 -1.37
C PRO A 242 2.47 10.73 -0.22
N ALA A 243 2.90 11.40 0.85
CA ALA A 243 3.26 10.74 2.10
C ALA A 243 2.03 10.10 2.77
N PRO A 244 2.21 9.06 3.62
CA PRO A 244 1.13 8.50 4.42
C PRO A 244 0.42 9.56 5.26
N GLN A 245 -0.90 9.43 5.40
CA GLN A 245 -1.70 10.38 6.14
C GLN A 245 -1.39 10.29 7.63
N ARG A 246 -1.02 11.43 8.24
CA ARG A 246 -0.92 11.57 9.69
C ARG A 246 -2.27 12.04 10.24
N GLN A 247 -2.76 11.37 11.28
CA GLN A 247 -3.98 11.76 11.98
C GLN A 247 -3.69 12.82 13.03
N ALA A 248 -4.72 13.53 13.48
CA ALA A 248 -4.60 14.53 14.52
C ALA A 248 -3.95 13.96 15.79
N ALA A 249 -3.13 14.78 16.45
CA ALA A 249 -2.47 14.39 17.69
C ALA A 249 -3.50 14.28 18.83
N TYR A 250 -3.33 13.31 19.72
CA TYR A 250 -4.24 13.07 20.83
C TYR A 250 -4.44 14.32 21.71
N HIS A 251 -3.36 15.07 21.97
CA HIS A 251 -3.44 16.30 22.75
C HIS A 251 -4.39 17.33 22.12
N SER A 252 -4.39 17.49 20.79
CA SER A 252 -5.31 18.43 20.12
C SER A 252 -6.78 17.99 20.19
N LEU A 253 -7.05 16.69 20.40
CA LEU A 253 -8.42 16.17 20.47
C LEU A 253 -9.05 16.30 21.86
N LYS A 254 -8.25 16.45 22.92
CA LYS A 254 -8.76 16.64 24.29
C LYS A 254 -9.67 17.87 24.45
N GLY A 255 -9.45 18.91 23.65
CA GLY A 255 -10.30 20.11 23.69
C GLY A 255 -11.65 19.96 22.98
N LEU A 256 -11.88 18.86 22.25
CA LEU A 256 -13.08 18.65 21.43
C LEU A 256 -14.15 17.78 22.11
N VAL A 257 -13.77 17.07 23.17
CA VAL A 257 -14.56 16.05 23.88
C VAL A 257 -14.44 16.33 25.38
N PRO A 258 -15.54 16.52 26.14
CA PRO A 258 -15.49 16.55 27.60
C PRO A 258 -14.85 15.28 28.16
N SER A 259 -14.04 15.41 29.22
CA SER A 259 -13.18 14.33 29.72
C SER A 259 -13.89 13.08 30.22
N ASP A 260 -15.20 13.15 30.41
CA ASP A 260 -16.07 12.09 30.91
C ASP A 260 -17.18 11.68 29.91
N GLU A 261 -17.19 12.25 28.70
CA GLU A 261 -18.24 12.00 27.68
C GLU A 261 -18.40 10.51 27.33
N PHE A 262 -17.31 9.74 27.39
CA PHE A 262 -17.29 8.29 27.13
C PHE A 262 -16.82 7.50 28.36
N ALA A 263 -16.93 8.07 29.55
CA ALA A 263 -16.57 7.40 30.79
C ALA A 263 -17.36 6.09 30.97
N GLY A 264 -16.69 5.07 31.52
CA GLY A 264 -17.28 3.74 31.71
C GLY A 264 -17.27 2.84 30.46
N GLN A 265 -16.93 3.38 29.27
CA GLN A 265 -16.74 2.53 28.09
C GLN A 265 -15.43 1.74 28.18
N ARG A 266 -15.54 0.46 27.84
CA ARG A 266 -14.42 -0.46 27.57
C ARG A 266 -14.49 -0.78 26.09
N ALA A 267 -13.77 0.00 25.29
CA ALA A 267 -13.89 0.02 23.84
C ALA A 267 -12.81 -0.84 23.18
N LEU A 268 -13.22 -1.91 22.51
CA LEU A 268 -12.36 -2.69 21.62
C LEU A 268 -12.46 -2.12 20.22
N ILE A 269 -11.34 -1.68 19.66
CA ILE A 269 -11.27 -1.09 18.32
C ILE A 269 -10.49 -2.04 17.42
N VAL A 270 -11.20 -2.72 16.54
CA VAL A 270 -10.58 -3.61 15.56
C VAL A 270 -10.06 -2.80 14.39
N GLY A 271 -8.74 -2.83 14.16
CA GLY A 271 -8.09 -2.01 13.13
C GLY A 271 -7.73 -0.59 13.61
N GLY A 272 -7.28 -0.44 14.86
CA GLY A 272 -6.95 0.87 15.44
C GLY A 272 -5.53 1.37 15.17
N SER A 273 -4.69 0.63 14.43
CA SER A 273 -3.30 1.02 14.14
C SER A 273 -3.12 2.19 13.17
N ARG A 274 -4.19 2.69 12.54
CA ARG A 274 -4.18 3.80 11.58
C ARG A 274 -5.58 4.27 11.22
N GLY A 275 -5.67 5.36 10.47
CA GLY A 275 -6.90 5.81 9.81
C GLY A 275 -8.02 6.11 10.80
N LEU A 276 -9.25 5.70 10.48
CA LEU A 276 -10.42 5.98 11.32
C LEU A 276 -10.35 5.30 12.69
N GLY A 277 -9.81 4.08 12.77
CA GLY A 277 -9.65 3.39 14.05
C GLY A 277 -8.71 4.13 15.01
N GLU A 278 -7.63 4.74 14.51
CA GLU A 278 -6.75 5.60 15.29
C GLU A 278 -7.49 6.85 15.80
N VAL A 279 -8.26 7.52 14.93
CA VAL A 279 -9.04 8.71 15.30
C VAL A 279 -10.08 8.36 16.37
N THR A 280 -10.80 7.25 16.21
CA THR A 280 -11.76 6.76 17.20
C THR A 280 -11.08 6.44 18.53
N ALA A 281 -9.91 5.78 18.53
CA ALA A 281 -9.17 5.46 19.75
C ALA A 281 -8.82 6.72 20.55
N LYS A 282 -8.29 7.73 19.84
CA LYS A 282 -7.90 9.01 20.43
C LYS A 282 -9.11 9.77 20.97
N LEU A 283 -10.22 9.85 20.23
CA LEU A 283 -11.43 10.54 20.69
C LEU A 283 -12.07 9.87 21.90
N LEU A 284 -12.17 8.53 21.90
CA LEU A 284 -12.74 7.78 23.02
C LEU A 284 -11.88 7.93 24.29
N CYS A 285 -10.56 7.83 24.17
CA CYS A 285 -9.65 8.08 25.29
C CYS A 285 -9.70 9.52 25.78
N ALA A 286 -9.92 10.50 24.89
CA ALA A 286 -10.06 11.90 25.28
C ALA A 286 -11.32 12.11 26.15
N GLY A 287 -12.40 11.39 25.84
CA GLY A 287 -13.62 11.35 26.64
C GLY A 287 -13.62 10.35 27.80
N GLY A 288 -12.46 9.83 28.21
CA GLY A 288 -12.33 9.03 29.44
C GLY A 288 -12.61 7.53 29.31
N ALA A 289 -12.82 7.01 28.10
CA ALA A 289 -12.96 5.57 27.87
C ALA A 289 -11.64 4.81 28.13
N GLN A 290 -11.76 3.51 28.42
CA GLN A 290 -10.64 2.57 28.35
C GLN A 290 -10.64 1.89 26.99
N VAL A 291 -9.55 2.01 26.24
CA VAL A 291 -9.47 1.54 24.86
C VAL A 291 -8.46 0.40 24.73
N LYS A 292 -8.83 -0.65 24.00
CA LYS A 292 -7.88 -1.62 23.43
C LYS A 292 -7.98 -1.55 21.92
N ILE A 293 -6.88 -1.27 21.24
CA ILE A 293 -6.82 -1.28 19.78
C ILE A 293 -6.20 -2.58 19.26
N THR A 294 -6.63 -3.05 18.10
CA THR A 294 -5.98 -4.19 17.44
C THR A 294 -5.23 -3.79 16.18
N TYR A 295 -4.23 -4.60 15.84
CA TYR A 295 -3.49 -4.52 14.59
C TYR A 295 -3.31 -5.91 13.98
N PHE A 296 -3.43 -6.03 12.65
CA PHE A 296 -2.97 -7.22 11.94
C PHE A 296 -1.50 -7.08 11.56
N GLN A 297 -1.17 -5.97 10.90
CA GLN A 297 0.20 -5.55 10.60
C GLN A 297 0.46 -4.17 11.23
N GLY A 298 1.72 -3.87 11.52
CA GLY A 298 2.14 -2.59 12.09
C GLY A 298 1.97 -2.47 13.60
N LYS A 299 2.64 -3.38 14.34
CA LYS A 299 2.75 -3.32 15.80
C LYS A 299 3.27 -1.97 16.28
N GLU A 300 4.29 -1.44 15.63
CA GLU A 300 4.92 -0.16 15.99
C GLU A 300 3.98 1.03 15.79
N ASP A 301 3.18 1.04 14.71
CA ASP A 301 2.15 2.07 14.51
C ASP A 301 1.11 2.05 15.64
N ALA A 302 0.65 0.85 16.04
CA ALA A 302 -0.30 0.70 17.14
C ALA A 302 0.32 1.12 18.49
N GLN A 303 1.55 0.68 18.77
CA GLN A 303 2.26 1.04 20.00
C GLN A 303 2.48 2.54 20.10
N ARG A 304 2.90 3.19 19.01
CA ARG A 304 3.04 4.66 18.96
C ARG A 304 1.75 5.39 19.34
N ILE A 305 0.60 4.91 18.87
CA ILE A 305 -0.71 5.50 19.20
C ILE A 305 -1.03 5.29 20.70
N VAL A 306 -0.77 4.10 21.23
CA VAL A 306 -0.94 3.80 22.67
C VAL A 306 -0.05 4.68 23.52
N ASP A 307 1.23 4.81 23.18
CA ASP A 307 2.21 5.62 23.91
C ASP A 307 1.82 7.11 23.87
N GLU A 308 1.38 7.59 22.71
CA GLU A 308 0.86 8.95 22.52
C GLU A 308 -0.34 9.23 23.44
N ILE A 309 -1.28 8.29 23.54
CA ILE A 309 -2.46 8.41 24.42
C ILE A 309 -2.05 8.34 25.89
N ALA A 310 -1.21 7.36 26.26
CA ALA A 310 -0.81 7.10 27.64
C ALA A 310 0.05 8.24 28.22
N SER A 311 0.97 8.78 27.43
CA SER A 311 1.83 9.91 27.83
C SER A 311 1.03 11.19 28.17
N ALA A 312 -0.19 11.30 27.65
CA ALA A 312 -1.11 12.39 27.94
C ALA A 312 -2.24 11.99 28.90
N GLY A 313 -2.11 10.87 29.61
CA GLY A 313 -3.01 10.41 30.69
C GLY A 313 -4.26 9.66 30.24
N GLY A 314 -4.35 9.27 28.96
CA GLY A 314 -5.39 8.38 28.47
C GLY A 314 -5.14 6.92 28.82
N ARG A 315 -6.15 6.06 28.69
CA ARG A 315 -6.07 4.62 28.99
C ARG A 315 -6.21 3.82 27.70
N ALA A 316 -5.08 3.45 27.12
CA ALA A 316 -5.02 2.64 25.90
C ALA A 316 -4.04 1.47 26.04
N ASP A 317 -4.31 0.39 25.31
CA ASP A 317 -3.45 -0.77 25.14
C ASP A 317 -3.65 -1.36 23.73
N CYS A 318 -2.73 -2.19 23.23
CA CYS A 318 -2.85 -2.78 21.90
C CYS A 318 -2.43 -4.25 21.83
N PHE A 319 -3.01 -4.96 20.86
CA PHE A 319 -2.63 -6.34 20.60
C PHE A 319 -2.85 -6.78 19.15
N HIS A 320 -2.19 -7.86 18.77
CA HIS A 320 -2.32 -8.43 17.43
C HIS A 320 -3.68 -9.11 17.25
N LEU A 321 -4.35 -8.93 16.11
CA LEU A 321 -5.56 -9.67 15.77
C LEU A 321 -5.66 -9.87 14.25
N ASP A 322 -5.82 -11.11 13.81
CA ASP A 322 -6.23 -11.43 12.44
C ASP A 322 -7.71 -11.86 12.44
N VAL A 323 -8.60 -10.96 11.98
CA VAL A 323 -10.05 -11.22 11.94
C VAL A 323 -10.45 -12.40 11.04
N LEU A 324 -9.59 -12.80 10.08
CA LEU A 324 -9.82 -13.96 9.23
C LEU A 324 -9.13 -15.23 9.79
N GLY A 325 -8.20 -15.06 10.73
CA GLY A 325 -7.37 -16.10 11.33
C GLY A 325 -7.72 -16.49 12.76
N LEU A 326 -8.83 -15.96 13.32
CA LEU A 326 -9.23 -16.13 14.73
C LEU A 326 -9.24 -17.58 15.25
N ASP A 327 -9.45 -18.57 14.40
CA ASP A 327 -9.45 -20.00 14.77
C ASP A 327 -8.04 -20.51 15.15
N ARG A 328 -6.99 -19.81 14.71
CA ARG A 328 -5.57 -20.16 14.95
C ARG A 328 -4.99 -19.41 16.14
N ASP A 329 -5.72 -18.43 16.63
CA ASP A 329 -5.33 -17.52 17.68
C ASP A 329 -5.66 -18.13 19.06
N PRO A 330 -4.73 -18.14 20.04
CA PRO A 330 -5.00 -18.72 21.34
C PRO A 330 -6.22 -18.09 22.04
N PRO A 331 -7.00 -18.86 22.84
CA PRO A 331 -8.15 -18.36 23.61
C PRO A 331 -7.82 -17.19 24.56
N ASP A 332 -6.56 -17.05 24.96
CA ASP A 332 -6.09 -16.01 25.88
C ASP A 332 -5.48 -14.79 25.19
N LEU A 333 -5.78 -14.55 23.91
CA LEU A 333 -5.30 -13.39 23.17
C LEU A 333 -5.70 -12.07 23.85
N SER A 334 -4.80 -11.60 24.73
CA SER A 334 -4.52 -10.24 25.21
C SER A 334 -5.69 -9.35 25.66
N ILE A 335 -6.84 -9.95 25.97
CA ILE A 335 -7.91 -9.26 26.69
C ILE A 335 -7.88 -9.54 28.20
N GLY A 336 -7.21 -10.57 28.72
CA GLY A 336 -6.86 -10.69 30.15
C GLY A 336 -7.98 -10.35 31.16
N GLY A 337 -9.09 -11.09 31.14
CA GLY A 337 -10.25 -10.84 32.02
C GLY A 337 -11.01 -9.52 31.75
N TRP A 338 -10.56 -8.71 30.80
CA TRP A 338 -11.23 -7.50 30.33
C TRP A 338 -12.29 -7.88 29.30
N SER A 339 -13.54 -7.51 29.56
CA SER A 339 -14.65 -7.73 28.63
C SER A 339 -15.11 -6.41 28.03
N PRO A 340 -15.08 -6.24 26.69
CA PRO A 340 -15.51 -5.00 26.07
C PRO A 340 -17.00 -4.73 26.33
N THR A 341 -17.35 -3.45 26.46
CA THR A 341 -18.75 -3.00 26.40
C THR A 341 -19.10 -2.46 25.01
N HIS A 342 -18.09 -2.04 24.25
CA HIS A 342 -18.24 -1.49 22.91
C HIS A 342 -17.23 -2.15 21.97
N LEU A 343 -17.69 -2.55 20.79
CA LEU A 343 -16.88 -3.03 19.69
C LEU A 343 -16.97 -2.02 18.53
N TYR A 344 -15.84 -1.43 18.15
CA TYR A 344 -15.71 -0.58 16.98
C TYR A 344 -14.94 -1.32 15.89
N TYR A 345 -15.62 -1.73 14.82
CA TYR A 345 -15.07 -2.65 13.85
C TYR A 345 -14.57 -1.96 12.57
N PHE A 346 -13.31 -1.51 12.54
CA PHE A 346 -12.71 -0.82 11.39
C PHE A 346 -11.85 -1.73 10.48
N ALA A 347 -11.87 -3.06 10.68
CA ALA A 347 -11.12 -3.97 9.82
C ALA A 347 -11.60 -3.89 8.37
N THR A 348 -10.69 -3.48 7.49
CA THR A 348 -10.94 -3.37 6.05
C THR A 348 -9.64 -3.63 5.29
N PRO A 349 -9.67 -4.43 4.20
CA PRO A 349 -8.52 -4.53 3.31
C PRO A 349 -8.35 -3.21 2.52
N PHE A 350 -7.37 -3.14 1.63
CA PHE A 350 -7.28 -1.99 0.71
C PHE A 350 -8.54 -1.90 -0.16
N ILE A 351 -9.13 -0.71 -0.30
CA ILE A 351 -10.48 -0.54 -0.88
C ILE A 351 -10.48 -0.28 -2.40
N PHE A 352 -9.41 0.28 -2.95
CA PHE A 352 -9.29 0.57 -4.39
C PHE A 352 -8.67 -0.60 -5.17
N LEU A 353 -9.27 -1.79 -5.02
CA LEU A 353 -8.81 -3.02 -5.68
C LEU A 353 -9.63 -3.37 -6.95
N GLY A 354 -10.79 -2.75 -7.14
CA GLY A 354 -11.68 -3.08 -8.24
C GLY A 354 -11.18 -2.55 -9.58
N THR A 355 -11.72 -3.13 -10.66
CA THR A 355 -11.45 -2.69 -12.03
C THR A 355 -12.68 -2.04 -12.60
N LYS A 356 -12.53 -0.82 -13.14
CA LYS A 356 -13.64 -0.06 -13.73
C LYS A 356 -14.50 -0.90 -14.68
N GLY A 357 -15.79 -0.99 -14.39
CA GLY A 357 -16.79 -1.70 -15.20
C GLY A 357 -16.71 -3.23 -15.14
N LYS A 358 -15.93 -3.80 -14.22
CA LYS A 358 -15.82 -5.25 -14.00
C LYS A 358 -16.16 -5.57 -12.55
N PHE A 359 -16.63 -6.80 -12.34
CA PHE A 359 -16.90 -7.35 -11.01
C PHE A 359 -16.14 -8.67 -10.85
N SER A 360 -15.32 -8.79 -9.80
CA SER A 360 -14.59 -9.99 -9.42
C SER A 360 -15.26 -10.67 -8.24
N THR A 361 -15.65 -11.93 -8.45
CA THR A 361 -16.20 -12.78 -7.37
C THR A 361 -15.17 -13.01 -6.27
N GLU A 362 -13.89 -13.15 -6.61
CA GLU A 362 -12.80 -13.33 -5.66
C GLU A 362 -12.63 -12.10 -4.76
N LEU A 363 -12.67 -10.90 -5.35
CA LEU A 363 -12.57 -9.65 -4.60
C LEU A 363 -13.81 -9.40 -3.73
N PHE A 364 -15.00 -9.73 -4.23
CA PHE A 364 -16.22 -9.70 -3.43
C PHE A 364 -16.13 -10.64 -2.22
N ASN A 365 -15.71 -11.89 -2.44
CA ASN A 365 -15.50 -12.86 -1.37
C ASN A 365 -14.48 -12.37 -0.35
N LYS A 366 -13.40 -11.71 -0.81
CA LYS A 366 -12.42 -11.06 0.07
C LYS A 366 -13.07 -9.99 0.95
N PHE A 367 -13.88 -9.09 0.40
CA PHE A 367 -14.58 -8.08 1.19
C PHE A 367 -15.58 -8.68 2.18
N CYS A 368 -16.38 -9.68 1.75
CA CYS A 368 -17.29 -10.41 2.63
C CYS A 368 -16.56 -11.15 3.76
N GLY A 369 -15.35 -11.66 3.49
CA GLY A 369 -14.48 -12.22 4.52
C GLY A 369 -14.26 -11.23 5.66
N TYR A 370 -13.93 -9.97 5.36
CA TYR A 370 -13.71 -8.95 6.40
C TYR A 370 -15.01 -8.41 7.01
N TYR A 371 -16.02 -8.08 6.20
CA TYR A 371 -17.20 -7.34 6.68
C TYR A 371 -18.29 -8.21 7.28
N VAL A 372 -18.35 -9.49 6.90
CA VAL A 372 -19.36 -10.44 7.38
C VAL A 372 -18.70 -11.46 8.30
N THR A 373 -17.78 -12.25 7.74
CA THR A 373 -17.18 -13.38 8.49
C THR A 373 -16.32 -12.89 9.65
N GLY A 374 -15.43 -11.92 9.41
CA GLY A 374 -14.55 -11.35 10.43
C GLY A 374 -15.32 -10.60 11.53
N LEU A 375 -16.39 -9.89 11.17
CA LEU A 375 -17.26 -9.22 12.14
C LEU A 375 -17.95 -10.24 13.05
N MET A 376 -18.60 -11.26 12.48
CA MET A 376 -19.25 -12.32 13.26
C MET A 376 -18.30 -13.00 14.22
N ARG A 377 -17.15 -13.46 13.72
CA ARG A 377 -16.15 -14.15 14.55
C ARG A 377 -15.61 -13.27 15.67
N THR A 378 -15.45 -11.97 15.41
CA THR A 378 -15.03 -11.01 16.44
C THR A 378 -16.10 -10.86 17.52
N ILE A 379 -17.37 -10.78 17.15
CA ILE A 379 -18.49 -10.71 18.11
C ILE A 379 -18.54 -11.98 18.95
N ASP A 380 -18.54 -13.15 18.33
CA ASP A 380 -18.58 -14.46 19.00
C ASP A 380 -17.44 -14.60 20.01
N ARG A 381 -16.25 -14.08 19.66
CA ARG A 381 -15.06 -14.14 20.50
C ARG A 381 -15.13 -13.22 21.72
N PHE A 382 -15.71 -12.03 21.58
CA PHE A 382 -15.55 -10.94 22.56
C PHE A 382 -16.84 -10.51 23.26
N ALA A 383 -18.03 -10.97 22.85
CA ALA A 383 -19.29 -10.58 23.49
C ALA A 383 -19.46 -11.13 24.92
N GLY A 384 -18.81 -12.25 25.26
CA GLY A 384 -18.63 -12.71 26.65
C GLY A 384 -19.90 -12.89 27.50
N GLY A 385 -21.08 -12.99 26.88
CA GLY A 385 -22.38 -13.13 27.57
C GLY A 385 -22.97 -11.83 28.16
N GLY A 386 -22.29 -10.69 28.03
CA GLY A 386 -22.76 -9.38 28.48
C GLY A 386 -23.41 -8.55 27.37
N SER A 387 -23.79 -7.30 27.67
CA SER A 387 -24.20 -6.33 26.64
C SER A 387 -22.99 -5.82 25.86
N LEU A 388 -23.03 -5.98 24.53
CA LEU A 388 -21.99 -5.49 23.63
C LEU A 388 -22.62 -4.57 22.59
N ASN A 389 -22.28 -3.27 22.66
CA ASN A 389 -22.68 -2.32 21.64
C ASN A 389 -21.70 -2.38 20.48
N ILE A 390 -22.19 -2.33 19.24
CA ILE A 390 -21.37 -2.54 18.03
C ILE A 390 -21.48 -1.33 17.09
N PHE A 391 -20.32 -0.81 16.70
CA PHE A 391 -20.17 0.21 15.68
C PHE A 391 -19.52 -0.40 14.44
N PHE A 392 -20.27 -0.46 13.34
CA PHE A 392 -19.78 -0.94 12.04
C PHE A 392 -19.73 0.21 11.02
N PRO A 393 -18.56 0.76 10.67
CA PRO A 393 -18.47 1.83 9.68
C PRO A 393 -18.84 1.29 8.29
N SER A 394 -19.95 1.77 7.75
CA SER A 394 -20.26 1.66 6.32
C SER A 394 -19.71 2.89 5.56
N SER A 395 -20.14 3.09 4.32
CA SER A 395 -19.54 4.05 3.38
C SER A 395 -20.59 4.71 2.50
N THR A 396 -20.51 6.02 2.25
CA THR A 396 -21.41 6.70 1.30
C THR A 396 -21.27 6.20 -0.13
N ALA A 397 -20.12 5.60 -0.47
CA ALA A 397 -19.92 4.87 -1.72
C ALA A 397 -21.01 3.82 -2.01
N VAL A 398 -21.70 3.31 -0.98
CA VAL A 398 -22.87 2.42 -1.13
C VAL A 398 -23.99 3.08 -1.92
N ASP A 399 -24.22 4.37 -1.71
CA ASP A 399 -25.23 5.16 -2.42
C ASP A 399 -24.76 5.58 -3.82
N GLU A 400 -23.46 5.84 -3.97
CA GLU A 400 -22.86 6.35 -5.21
C GLU A 400 -22.56 5.24 -6.24
N VAL A 401 -22.26 4.03 -5.77
CA VAL A 401 -21.85 2.86 -6.55
C VAL A 401 -20.78 3.17 -7.62
N PRO A 402 -19.55 3.56 -7.23
CA PRO A 402 -18.48 3.85 -8.18
C PRO A 402 -18.16 2.64 -9.08
N LEU A 403 -17.85 2.90 -10.35
CA LEU A 403 -17.64 1.87 -11.38
C LEU A 403 -16.48 0.90 -11.10
N ASP A 404 -15.58 1.23 -10.19
CA ASP A 404 -14.39 0.47 -9.79
C ASP A 404 -14.46 0.00 -8.32
N MET A 405 -15.63 0.09 -7.67
CA MET A 405 -15.81 -0.29 -6.27
C MET A 405 -17.02 -1.22 -6.04
N GLY A 406 -17.52 -1.88 -7.08
CA GLY A 406 -18.73 -2.70 -7.00
C GLY A 406 -18.65 -3.80 -5.93
N GLU A 407 -17.51 -4.48 -5.83
CA GLU A 407 -17.26 -5.54 -4.86
C GLU A 407 -17.18 -5.01 -3.42
N TYR A 408 -16.55 -3.85 -3.25
CA TYR A 408 -16.45 -3.17 -1.95
C TYR A 408 -17.83 -2.75 -1.45
N VAL A 409 -18.62 -2.11 -2.32
CA VAL A 409 -19.99 -1.65 -2.01
C VAL A 409 -20.90 -2.83 -1.69
N ALA A 410 -20.88 -3.88 -2.51
CA ALA A 410 -21.65 -5.09 -2.25
C ALA A 410 -21.28 -5.74 -0.91
N GLY A 411 -19.98 -5.81 -0.58
CA GLY A 411 -19.52 -6.31 0.70
C GLY A 411 -19.96 -5.43 1.89
N LYS A 412 -19.95 -4.09 1.75
CA LYS A 412 -20.44 -3.17 2.78
C LYS A 412 -21.93 -3.34 3.02
N MET A 413 -22.72 -3.45 1.95
CA MET A 413 -24.16 -3.74 2.02
C MET A 413 -24.45 -5.07 2.72
N ALA A 414 -23.66 -6.11 2.44
CA ALA A 414 -23.78 -7.39 3.15
C ALA A 414 -23.50 -7.24 4.66
N GLY A 415 -22.52 -6.41 5.03
CA GLY A 415 -22.23 -6.07 6.43
C GLY A 415 -23.34 -5.25 7.10
N GLU A 416 -23.95 -4.29 6.40
CA GLU A 416 -25.12 -3.54 6.89
C GLU A 416 -26.29 -4.50 7.21
N MET A 417 -26.62 -5.40 6.27
CA MET A 417 -27.69 -6.39 6.45
C MET A 417 -27.40 -7.34 7.63
N LEU A 418 -26.14 -7.74 7.81
CA LEU A 418 -25.74 -8.52 8.97
C LEU A 418 -25.98 -7.75 10.27
N CYS A 419 -25.62 -6.46 10.33
CA CYS A 419 -25.85 -5.62 11.51
C CYS A 419 -27.34 -5.51 11.85
N GLU A 420 -28.21 -5.35 10.85
CA GLU A 420 -29.66 -5.33 11.03
C GLU A 420 -30.21 -6.65 11.58
N PHE A 421 -29.71 -7.78 11.08
CA PHE A 421 -30.07 -9.10 11.59
C PHE A 421 -29.62 -9.29 13.04
N LEU A 422 -28.38 -8.90 13.36
CA LEU A 422 -27.82 -8.99 14.71
C LEU A 422 -28.56 -8.10 15.71
N GLN A 423 -28.99 -6.90 15.30
CA GLN A 423 -29.76 -6.00 16.15
C GLN A 423 -31.10 -6.63 16.62
N LYS A 424 -31.67 -7.54 15.83
CA LYS A 424 -32.91 -8.26 16.17
C LYS A 424 -32.67 -9.51 17.03
N THR A 425 -31.48 -10.08 16.95
CA THR A 425 -31.15 -11.38 17.59
C THR A 425 -30.33 -11.22 18.87
N LEU A 426 -29.67 -10.07 19.07
CA LEU A 426 -28.93 -9.74 20.29
C LEU A 426 -29.76 -8.80 21.18
N PRO A 427 -30.46 -9.32 22.21
CA PRO A 427 -31.46 -8.57 22.98
C PRO A 427 -30.88 -7.42 23.82
N LYS A 428 -29.57 -7.44 24.10
CA LYS A 428 -28.87 -6.42 24.90
C LYS A 428 -27.70 -5.79 24.14
N ALA A 429 -27.88 -5.52 22.84
CA ALA A 429 -26.90 -4.84 22.00
C ALA A 429 -27.50 -3.62 21.29
N THR A 430 -26.77 -2.50 21.27
CA THR A 430 -27.03 -1.40 20.33
C THR A 430 -26.05 -1.52 19.18
N ILE A 431 -26.56 -1.64 17.96
CA ILE A 431 -25.75 -1.77 16.74
C ILE A 431 -26.08 -0.59 15.83
N ILE A 432 -25.05 0.10 15.35
CA ILE A 432 -25.19 1.10 14.29
C ILE A 432 -24.21 0.83 13.15
N SER A 433 -24.64 1.18 11.93
CA SER A 433 -23.85 1.02 10.72
C SER A 433 -23.74 2.32 9.89
N PRO A 434 -23.13 3.40 10.43
CA PRO A 434 -23.15 4.70 9.76
C PRO A 434 -22.37 4.69 8.45
N ARG A 435 -22.89 5.36 7.44
CA ARG A 435 -22.23 5.51 6.13
C ARG A 435 -21.29 6.71 6.16
N ILE A 436 -20.00 6.43 6.37
CA ILE A 436 -18.98 7.46 6.51
C ILE A 436 -18.61 8.02 5.12
N PRO A 437 -18.55 9.36 4.94
CA PRO A 437 -18.10 9.96 3.70
C PRO A 437 -16.59 9.74 3.47
N ARG A 438 -16.11 10.11 2.29
CA ARG A 438 -14.67 10.07 1.98
C ARG A 438 -13.89 11.03 2.90
N VAL A 439 -13.07 10.46 3.79
CA VAL A 439 -12.26 11.17 4.78
C VAL A 439 -10.77 10.93 4.58
N ALA A 440 -9.91 11.80 5.11
CA ALA A 440 -8.46 11.74 4.92
C ALA A 440 -7.82 10.59 5.72
N THR A 441 -7.44 9.52 5.02
CA THR A 441 -6.74 8.35 5.58
C THR A 441 -5.77 7.78 4.53
N ASP A 442 -4.85 6.91 4.93
CA ASP A 442 -3.96 6.19 3.99
C ASP A 442 -4.73 5.50 2.84
N GLN A 443 -5.96 5.03 3.10
CA GLN A 443 -6.81 4.38 2.11
C GLN A 443 -7.22 5.33 0.98
N THR A 444 -7.44 6.61 1.28
CA THR A 444 -8.03 7.60 0.36
C THR A 444 -7.01 8.56 -0.25
N VAL A 445 -5.72 8.35 0.06
CA VAL A 445 -4.59 9.03 -0.60
C VAL A 445 -4.53 8.61 -2.06
N SER A 446 -4.41 9.57 -2.96
CA SER A 446 -4.34 9.37 -4.41
C SER A 446 -3.30 10.29 -5.03
N PHE A 447 -2.78 9.91 -6.20
CA PHE A 447 -1.87 10.74 -6.99
C PHE A 447 -2.46 12.12 -7.31
N MET A 448 -3.69 12.11 -7.84
CA MET A 448 -4.44 13.33 -8.09
C MET A 448 -5.14 13.72 -6.80
N PRO A 449 -5.03 14.99 -6.34
CA PRO A 449 -5.71 15.44 -5.15
C PRO A 449 -7.22 15.29 -5.30
N ILE A 450 -7.82 14.46 -4.44
CA ILE A 450 -9.27 14.38 -4.28
C ILE A 450 -9.61 14.99 -2.92
N LYS A 451 -10.65 15.83 -2.88
CA LYS A 451 -11.09 16.44 -1.63
C LYS A 451 -11.55 15.35 -0.66
N ASN A 452 -10.84 15.24 0.45
CA ASN A 452 -11.18 14.36 1.57
C ASN A 452 -11.60 15.24 2.75
N LEU A 453 -12.64 14.82 3.48
CA LEU A 453 -13.03 15.50 4.73
C LEU A 453 -12.03 15.18 5.85
N ASP A 454 -11.94 16.09 6.83
CA ASP A 454 -11.25 15.80 8.09
C ASP A 454 -12.00 14.67 8.83
N PRO A 455 -11.33 13.56 9.18
CA PRO A 455 -11.97 12.46 9.89
C PRO A 455 -12.45 12.84 11.30
N VAL A 456 -11.82 13.81 11.98
CA VAL A 456 -12.17 14.16 13.38
C VAL A 456 -13.63 14.62 13.55
N PRO A 457 -14.12 15.66 12.84
CA PRO A 457 -15.50 16.13 12.99
C PRO A 457 -16.53 15.10 12.54
N VAL A 458 -16.19 14.25 11.57
CA VAL A 458 -17.08 13.17 11.12
C VAL A 458 -17.21 12.09 12.19
N ILE A 459 -16.09 11.59 12.71
CA ILE A 459 -16.10 10.50 13.70
C ILE A 459 -16.69 10.96 15.03
N ILE A 460 -16.38 12.17 15.52
CA ILE A 460 -16.94 12.62 16.80
C ILE A 460 -18.47 12.69 16.77
N GLN A 461 -19.07 13.09 15.65
CA GLN A 461 -20.52 13.11 15.48
C GLN A 461 -21.11 11.71 15.56
N GLU A 462 -20.50 10.74 14.87
CA GLU A 462 -20.96 9.35 14.89
C GLU A 462 -20.78 8.69 16.26
N LEU A 463 -19.68 9.00 16.97
CA LEU A 463 -19.45 8.51 18.34
C LEU A 463 -20.50 9.05 19.33
N ARG A 464 -20.85 10.33 19.23
CA ARG A 464 -21.92 10.95 20.03
C ARG A 464 -23.27 10.32 19.77
N PHE A 465 -23.63 10.15 18.50
CA PHE A 465 -24.86 9.49 18.11
C PHE A 465 -24.93 8.06 18.67
N PHE A 466 -23.84 7.30 18.52
CA PHE A 466 -23.75 5.94 19.03
C PHE A 466 -23.86 5.85 20.55
N HIS A 467 -23.15 6.73 21.26
CA HIS A 467 -23.15 6.80 22.71
C HIS A 467 -24.56 7.08 23.24
N ASN A 468 -25.23 8.10 22.69
CA ASN A 468 -26.59 8.47 23.10
C ASN A 468 -27.59 7.33 22.90
N ARG A 469 -27.54 6.62 21.76
CA ARG A 469 -28.41 5.44 21.54
C ARG A 469 -28.12 4.33 22.53
N SER A 470 -26.85 4.07 22.81
CA SER A 470 -26.42 3.02 23.72
C SER A 470 -26.89 3.28 25.16
N VAL A 471 -26.80 4.53 25.62
CA VAL A 471 -27.29 4.93 26.95
C VAL A 471 -28.81 4.79 27.05
N LEU A 472 -29.56 5.25 26.04
CA LEU A 472 -31.03 5.14 26.03
C LEU A 472 -31.50 3.67 26.01
N ALA A 473 -30.82 2.81 25.27
CA ALA A 473 -31.13 1.38 25.23
C ALA A 473 -30.83 0.68 26.57
N GLN A 474 -29.72 1.04 27.22
CA GLN A 474 -29.41 0.49 28.55
C GLN A 474 -30.48 0.87 29.59
N GLN A 475 -30.96 2.11 29.57
CA GLN A 475 -32.03 2.57 30.46
C GLN A 475 -33.36 1.84 30.22
N SER A 476 -33.67 1.46 28.98
CA SER A 476 -34.89 0.71 28.67
C SER A 476 -34.79 -0.76 29.11
N TRP A 477 -33.62 -1.39 28.97
CA TRP A 477 -33.38 -2.73 29.47
C TRP A 477 -33.47 -2.81 31.00
N THR A 478 -32.86 -1.86 31.72
CA THR A 478 -32.92 -1.84 33.20
C THR A 478 -34.33 -1.67 33.73
N ARG A 479 -35.19 -0.89 33.06
CA ARG A 479 -36.60 -0.73 33.44
C ARG A 479 -37.43 -1.98 33.22
N ASN A 480 -37.10 -2.80 32.22
CA ASN A 480 -37.83 -4.04 31.93
C ASN A 480 -37.35 -5.24 32.76
N ASP A 481 -36.14 -5.17 33.34
CA ASP A 481 -35.58 -6.19 34.24
C ASP A 481 -35.93 -5.94 35.73
N GLU A 482 -36.61 -4.84 36.08
CA GLU A 482 -37.17 -4.66 37.43
C GLU A 482 -38.38 -5.59 37.63
N PRO A 483 -38.41 -6.43 38.69
CA PRO A 483 -39.57 -7.26 38.97
C PRO A 483 -40.77 -6.35 39.20
N ALA A 484 -41.89 -6.63 38.53
CA ALA A 484 -43.13 -5.90 38.74
C ALA A 484 -43.52 -5.97 40.22
N THR A 485 -43.13 -4.97 41.01
CA THR A 485 -43.65 -4.78 42.36
C THR A 485 -45.03 -4.16 42.23
N ARG A 486 -46.01 -5.01 41.94
CA ARG A 486 -47.31 -5.16 42.61
C ARG A 486 -48.29 -5.99 41.78
#